data_AF-A0A2T0KJ18-F1
#
_entry.id   AF-A0A2T0KJ18-F1
#
_cell.length_a   1.000
_cell.length_b   1.000
_cell.length_c   1.000
_cell.angle_alpha   90.00
_cell.angle_beta   90.00
_cell.angle_gamma   90.00
#
_symmetry.space_group_name_H-M   'P 1'
#
loop_
_entity.id
_entity.type
_entity.pdbx_description
1 polymer ?
#
loop_
_entity_poly.entity_id
_entity_poly.type
_entity_poly.pdbx_seq_one_letter_code
_entity_poly.pdbx_strand_id
1 'polypeptide(L)'
;MFEIEIPLKYHATLALQVLGENSEEIAETLLNGNWLGRRHDSGACPIAVFLTAILPGVLGVAVGSNQLTIHPADDTEPDIDVDLPPAVAGFVLAFDIGAFPELIAPSDDAAPDI
;
A
#
# COMPACT_ATOMS: atom_id res chain seq x y z
N MET A 1 28.03 -14.95 11.29
CA MET A 1 26.71 -15.16 10.67
C MET A 1 26.30 -13.78 10.21
N PHE A 2 26.49 -13.46 8.93
CA PHE A 2 26.09 -12.15 8.41
C PHE A 2 24.59 -12.26 8.15
N GLU A 3 23.79 -11.69 9.04
CA GLU A 3 22.41 -11.37 8.72
C GLU A 3 22.50 -10.34 7.59
N ILE A 4 22.14 -10.75 6.38
CA ILE A 4 22.00 -9.80 5.30
C ILE A 4 20.76 -9.00 5.68
N GLU A 5 20.97 -7.81 6.24
CA GLU A 5 19.93 -6.80 6.37
C GLU A 5 19.52 -6.43 4.95
N ILE A 6 18.52 -7.15 4.44
CA ILE A 6 17.90 -6.80 3.18
C ILE A 6 17.22 -5.45 3.41
N PRO A 7 17.59 -4.41 2.65
CA PRO A 7 17.07 -3.08 2.91
C PRO A 7 15.55 -3.09 2.78
N LEU A 8 14.86 -2.35 3.64
CA LEU A 8 13.40 -2.23 3.67
C LEU A 8 12.81 -1.90 2.29
N LYS A 9 13.53 -1.08 1.51
CA LYS A 9 13.25 -0.78 0.11
C LYS A 9 13.09 -2.03 -0.76
N TYR A 10 13.97 -3.02 -0.61
CA TYR A 10 13.95 -4.25 -1.40
C TYR A 10 12.78 -5.15 -1.00
N HIS A 11 12.45 -5.22 0.30
CA HIS A 11 11.25 -5.93 0.77
C HIS A 11 9.97 -5.31 0.19
N ALA A 12 9.89 -3.98 0.17
CA ALA A 12 8.75 -3.28 -0.44
C ALA A 12 8.66 -3.56 -1.94
N THR A 13 9.79 -3.51 -2.67
CA THR A 13 9.78 -3.82 -4.11
C THR A 13 9.31 -5.25 -4.39
N LEU A 14 9.77 -6.25 -3.63
CA LEU A 14 9.32 -7.63 -3.79
C LEU A 14 7.84 -7.79 -3.47
N ALA A 15 7.37 -7.17 -2.39
CA ALA A 15 5.96 -7.18 -2.02
C ALA A 15 5.06 -6.63 -3.13
N LEU A 16 5.46 -5.51 -3.76
CA LEU A 16 4.73 -4.91 -4.86
C LEU A 16 4.68 -5.82 -6.10
N GLN A 17 5.72 -6.60 -6.37
CA GLN A 17 5.74 -7.55 -7.49
C GLN A 17 4.81 -8.74 -7.26
N VAL A 18 4.61 -9.16 -6.00
CA VAL A 18 3.73 -10.28 -5.65
C VAL A 18 2.25 -9.91 -5.76
N LEU A 19 1.90 -8.62 -5.73
CA LEU A 19 0.50 -8.19 -5.84
C LEU A 19 -0.14 -8.56 -7.19
N GLY A 20 0.64 -8.55 -8.27
CA GLY A 20 0.16 -8.90 -9.60
C GLY A 20 0.86 -8.10 -10.69
N GLU A 21 0.64 -8.52 -11.93
CA GLU A 21 1.26 -7.91 -13.12
C GLU A 21 0.36 -6.83 -13.75
N ASN A 22 -0.89 -6.70 -13.29
CA ASN A 22 -1.88 -5.72 -13.76
C ASN A 22 -2.85 -5.30 -12.66
N SER A 23 -3.64 -4.25 -12.91
CA SER A 23 -4.54 -3.68 -11.91
C SER A 23 -5.62 -4.64 -11.40
N GLU A 24 -6.11 -5.55 -12.23
CA GLU A 24 -7.16 -6.51 -11.86
C GLU A 24 -6.59 -7.59 -10.92
N GLU A 25 -5.42 -8.13 -11.23
CA GLU A 25 -4.72 -9.08 -10.35
C GLU A 25 -4.33 -8.46 -9.01
N ILE A 26 -3.86 -7.20 -9.04
CA ILE A 26 -3.57 -6.44 -7.82
C ILE A 26 -4.83 -6.30 -6.98
N ALA A 27 -5.95 -5.94 -7.61
CA ALA A 27 -7.22 -5.80 -6.93
C ALA A 27 -7.69 -7.12 -6.30
N GLU A 28 -7.59 -8.22 -7.04
CA GLU A 28 -7.95 -9.56 -6.56
C GLU A 28 -7.07 -10.00 -5.38
N THR A 29 -5.76 -9.79 -5.47
CA THR A 29 -4.82 -10.10 -4.37
C THR A 29 -5.14 -9.31 -3.10
N LEU A 30 -5.39 -8.01 -3.25
CA LEU A 30 -5.76 -7.15 -2.11
C LEU A 30 -7.11 -7.56 -1.51
N LEU A 31 -8.09 -7.86 -2.35
CA LEU A 31 -9.42 -8.28 -1.92
C LEU A 31 -9.38 -9.62 -1.18
N ASN A 32 -8.64 -10.60 -1.73
CA ASN A 32 -8.44 -11.91 -1.10
C ASN A 32 -7.71 -11.78 0.25
N GLY A 33 -6.81 -10.81 0.37
CA GLY A 33 -6.14 -10.47 1.61
C GLY A 33 -6.96 -9.61 2.58
N ASN A 34 -8.17 -9.18 2.18
CA ASN A 34 -9.02 -8.24 2.91
C ASN A 34 -8.31 -6.92 3.24
N TRP A 35 -7.42 -6.47 2.35
CA TRP A 35 -6.69 -5.21 2.42
C TRP A 35 -7.53 -4.11 1.78
N LEU A 36 -8.47 -3.58 2.54
CA LEU A 36 -9.36 -2.51 2.10
C LEU A 36 -8.76 -1.14 2.40
N GLY A 37 -9.15 -0.12 1.62
CA GLY A 37 -8.61 1.23 1.78
C GLY A 37 -9.56 2.35 1.38
N ARG A 38 -9.09 3.59 1.42
CA ARG A 38 -9.86 4.79 1.08
C ARG A 38 -9.29 5.45 -0.17
N ARG A 39 -10.18 5.86 -1.06
CA ARG A 39 -9.81 6.62 -2.27
C ARG A 39 -9.24 7.98 -1.90
N HIS A 40 -8.28 8.47 -2.67
CA HIS A 40 -7.60 9.75 -2.49
C HIS A 40 -6.89 9.93 -1.15
N ASP A 41 -6.67 8.83 -0.40
CA ASP A 41 -5.95 8.83 0.86
C ASP A 41 -4.69 7.98 0.69
N SER A 42 -3.54 8.66 0.60
CA SER A 42 -2.26 8.01 0.37
C SER A 42 -1.87 7.07 1.52
N GLY A 43 -2.26 7.36 2.77
CA GLY A 43 -1.95 6.51 3.92
C GLY A 43 -2.97 5.39 4.15
N ALA A 44 -4.20 5.57 3.66
CA ALA A 44 -5.26 4.56 3.73
C ALA A 44 -5.50 3.84 2.40
N CYS A 45 -4.62 3.99 1.40
CA CYS A 45 -4.69 3.23 0.16
C CYS A 45 -4.60 1.72 0.46
N PRO A 46 -5.35 0.84 -0.25
CA PRO A 46 -5.26 -0.62 -0.06
C PRO A 46 -3.82 -1.16 -0.07
N ILE A 47 -2.97 -0.61 -0.94
CA ILE A 47 -1.55 -0.96 -1.05
C ILE A 47 -0.75 -0.46 0.15
N ALA A 48 -1.05 0.74 0.64
CA ALA A 48 -0.43 1.27 1.85
C ALA A 48 -0.74 0.37 3.06
N VAL A 49 -2.00 -0.04 3.20
CA VAL A 49 -2.46 -0.94 4.27
C VAL A 49 -1.77 -2.30 4.16
N PHE A 50 -1.73 -2.89 2.96
CA PHE A 50 -1.03 -4.14 2.71
C PHE A 50 0.45 -4.06 3.12
N LEU A 51 1.19 -3.06 2.61
CA LEU A 51 2.62 -2.91 2.88
C LEU A 51 2.90 -2.65 4.36
N THR A 52 2.08 -1.83 5.02
CA THR A 52 2.21 -1.58 6.46
C THR A 52 2.03 -2.85 7.28
N ALA A 53 1.17 -3.77 6.83
CA ALA A 53 0.92 -5.01 7.55
C ALA A 53 2.03 -6.07 7.38
N ILE A 54 2.75 -6.06 6.25
CA ILE A 54 3.76 -7.10 5.94
C ILE A 54 5.20 -6.64 6.16
N LEU A 55 5.47 -5.32 6.14
CA LEU A 55 6.80 -4.78 6.37
C LEU A 55 7.03 -4.64 7.88
N PRO A 56 7.99 -5.37 8.48
CA PRO A 56 8.33 -5.16 9.87
C PRO A 56 9.05 -3.83 10.06
N GLY A 57 8.84 -3.17 11.20
CA GLY A 57 9.59 -1.97 11.57
C GLY A 57 9.18 -0.71 10.81
N VAL A 58 7.92 -0.61 10.37
CA VAL A 58 7.36 0.59 9.75
C VAL A 58 6.23 1.16 10.60
N LEU A 59 6.12 2.48 10.68
CA LEU A 59 4.94 3.16 11.24
C LEU A 59 3.79 3.20 10.24
N GLY A 60 4.12 3.28 8.96
CA GLY A 60 3.14 3.34 7.89
C GLY A 60 3.78 3.53 6.53
N VAL A 61 2.93 3.45 5.52
CA VAL A 61 3.30 3.66 4.12
C VAL A 61 2.34 4.66 3.52
N ALA A 62 2.85 5.63 2.77
CA ALA A 62 2.06 6.54 1.96
C ALA A 62 2.24 6.17 0.48
N VAL A 63 1.15 5.99 -0.25
CA VAL A 63 1.15 5.68 -1.67
C VAL A 63 0.72 6.90 -2.47
N GLY A 64 1.65 7.41 -3.29
CA GLY A 64 1.38 8.45 -4.28
C GLY A 64 1.11 7.87 -5.66
N SER A 65 1.06 8.74 -6.67
CA SER A 65 0.71 8.33 -8.04
C SER A 65 1.77 7.44 -8.70
N ASN A 66 3.06 7.69 -8.43
CA ASN A 66 4.18 6.99 -9.08
C ASN A 66 5.22 6.45 -8.09
N GLN A 67 5.11 6.80 -6.81
CA GLN A 67 6.05 6.42 -5.77
C GLN A 67 5.27 6.11 -4.49
N LEU A 68 5.85 5.27 -3.64
CA LEU A 68 5.45 5.16 -2.25
C LEU A 68 6.57 5.64 -1.34
N THR A 69 6.19 6.11 -0.18
CA THR A 69 7.08 6.54 0.90
C THR A 69 6.83 5.64 2.09
N ILE A 70 7.88 5.00 2.59
CA ILE A 70 7.84 4.16 3.79
C ILE A 70 8.35 5.00 4.95
N HIS A 71 7.57 5.03 6.03
CA HIS A 71 7.93 5.69 7.28
C HIS A 71 8.46 4.63 8.26
N PRO A 72 9.78 4.58 8.54
CA PRO A 72 10.34 3.63 9.50
C PRO A 72 9.78 3.83 10.91
N ALA A 73 9.75 2.77 11.71
CA ALA A 73 9.39 2.80 13.14
C ALA A 73 10.39 3.59 13.99
N ASP A 74 11.62 3.69 13.52
CA ASP A 74 12.68 4.45 14.16
C ASP A 74 12.74 5.86 13.57
N ASP A 75 12.33 6.87 14.33
CA ASP A 75 12.35 8.28 13.91
C ASP A 75 13.76 8.82 13.59
N THR A 76 14.83 8.06 13.87
CA THR A 76 16.20 8.43 13.47
C THR A 76 16.54 7.99 12.04
N GLU A 77 15.75 7.06 11.46
CA GLU A 77 15.88 6.65 10.08
C GLU A 77 15.07 7.56 9.15
N PRO A 78 15.62 7.95 7.99
CA PRO A 78 14.89 8.77 7.04
C PRO A 78 13.79 7.97 6.33
N ASP A 79 12.77 8.70 5.87
CA ASP A 79 11.75 8.15 4.97
C ASP A 79 12.39 7.52 3.72
N ILE A 80 11.80 6.42 3.27
CA ILE A 80 12.32 5.65 2.13
C ILE A 80 11.35 5.71 0.97
N ASP A 81 11.76 6.38 -0.10
CA ASP A 81 11.00 6.43 -1.36
C ASP A 81 11.31 5.23 -2.26
N VAL A 82 10.24 4.60 -2.75
CA VAL A 82 10.28 3.45 -3.64
C VAL A 82 9.40 3.73 -4.85
N ASP A 83 9.96 3.56 -6.04
CA ASP A 83 9.21 3.69 -7.29
C ASP A 83 8.17 2.59 -7.42
N LEU A 84 6.95 2.98 -7.80
CA LEU A 84 5.88 2.03 -8.05
C LEU A 84 6.11 1.33 -9.39
N PRO A 85 5.99 0.00 -9.45
CA PRO A 85 5.84 -0.70 -10.71
C PRO A 85 4.69 -0.11 -11.54
N PRO A 86 4.79 -0.05 -12.88
CA PRO A 86 3.75 0.56 -13.72
C PRO A 86 2.35 -0.02 -13.50
N ALA A 87 2.24 -1.32 -13.24
CA ALA A 87 0.98 -1.99 -12.89
C ALA A 87 0.37 -1.43 -11.60
N VAL A 88 1.21 -1.22 -10.58
CA VAL A 88 0.80 -0.66 -9.29
C VAL A 88 0.38 0.79 -9.41
N ALA A 89 1.16 1.62 -10.12
CA ALA A 89 0.79 3.01 -10.39
C ALA A 89 -0.56 3.09 -11.16
N GLY A 90 -0.75 2.20 -12.14
CA GLY A 90 -2.00 2.07 -12.88
C GLY A 90 -3.18 1.66 -12.00
N PHE A 91 -2.96 0.73 -11.06
CA PHE A 91 -3.96 0.36 -10.07
C PHE A 91 -4.33 1.55 -9.18
N VAL A 92 -3.37 2.28 -8.62
CA VAL A 92 -3.64 3.41 -7.72
C VAL A 92 -4.51 4.46 -8.41
N LEU A 93 -4.18 4.81 -9.66
CA LEU A 93 -4.99 5.73 -10.46
C LEU A 93 -6.40 5.20 -10.71
N ALA A 94 -6.54 3.92 -11.06
CA ALA A 94 -7.83 3.28 -11.30
C ALA A 94 -8.68 3.18 -10.02
N PHE A 95 -8.07 2.88 -8.88
CA PHE A 95 -8.72 2.85 -7.57
C PHE A 95 -9.25 4.23 -7.17
N ASP A 96 -8.44 5.27 -7.34
CA ASP A 96 -8.81 6.65 -7.04
C ASP A 96 -10.02 7.12 -7.86
N ILE A 97 -10.13 6.76 -9.14
CA ILE A 97 -11.31 7.07 -9.96
C ILE A 97 -12.52 6.16 -9.67
N GLY A 98 -12.39 5.18 -8.77
CA GLY A 98 -13.48 4.30 -8.34
C GLY A 98 -13.69 3.05 -9.19
N ALA A 99 -12.67 2.57 -9.91
CA ALA A 99 -12.77 1.35 -10.73
C ALA A 99 -12.91 0.05 -9.91
N PHE A 100 -12.49 0.07 -8.64
CA PHE A 100 -12.52 -1.09 -7.72
C PHE A 100 -13.34 -0.77 -6.46
N PRO A 101 -14.68 -0.71 -6.55
CA PRO A 101 -15.54 -0.36 -5.43
C PRO A 101 -15.47 -1.39 -4.29
N GLU A 102 -15.19 -2.65 -4.58
CA GLU A 102 -15.06 -3.73 -3.60
C GLU A 102 -13.87 -3.58 -2.64
N LEU A 103 -12.86 -2.78 -3.01
CA LEU A 103 -11.68 -2.50 -2.17
C LEU A 103 -11.84 -1.28 -1.28
N ILE A 104 -12.98 -0.59 -1.37
CA ILE A 104 -13.26 0.57 -0.54
C ILE A 104 -13.62 0.08 0.87
N ALA A 105 -12.81 0.48 1.85
CA ALA A 105 -13.12 0.25 3.24
C ALA A 105 -14.47 0.90 3.57
N PRO A 106 -15.37 0.21 4.28
CA PRO A 106 -16.63 0.81 4.71
C PRO A 106 -16.28 2.07 5.51
N SER A 107 -16.90 3.20 5.14
CA SER A 107 -16.77 4.42 5.92
C SER A 107 -17.26 4.12 7.33
N ASP A 108 -16.37 4.28 8.32
CA ASP A 108 -16.75 4.27 9.74
C ASP A 108 -17.67 5.46 10.09
N ASP A 109 -17.93 6.34 9.11
CA ASP A 109 -18.91 7.43 9.12
C ASP A 109 -20.38 6.97 9.13
N ALA A 110 -20.65 5.77 9.64
CA ALA A 110 -21.94 5.40 10.20
C ALA A 110 -21.98 5.75 11.69
N ALA A 111 -21.50 6.94 12.07
CA ALA A 111 -21.99 7.54 13.30
C ALA A 111 -23.45 7.90 13.04
N PRO A 112 -24.44 7.37 13.79
CA PRO A 112 -25.77 7.92 13.72
C PRO A 112 -25.67 9.40 14.15
N ASP A 113 -26.11 10.31 13.30
CA ASP A 113 -26.48 11.67 13.72
C ASP A 113 -27.41 11.53 14.95
N ILE A 114 -26.90 11.88 16.14
CA ILE A 114 -27.70 11.98 17.37
C ILE A 114 -28.06 13.46 17.60
#